data_AF-R5MVA8-F1
#
_entry.id   AF-R5MVA8-F1
#
_cell.length_a   1.000
_cell.length_b   1.000
_cell.length_c   1.000
_cell.angle_alpha   90.00
_cell.angle_beta   90.00
_cell.angle_gamma   90.00
#
_symmetry.space_group_name_H-M   'P 1'
#
loop_
_entity.id
_entity.type
_entity.pdbx_description
1 polymer ?
#
loop_
_entity_poly.entity_id
_entity_poly.type
_entity_poly.pdbx_seq_one_letter_code
_entity_poly.pdbx_strand_id
1 'polypeptide(L)'
;MVTTYTQGNKTNIVGTTNEQYLADNIFCNDRSISIYTDTSDNTNTKPGYGTNSTLYRWGFGPQRGTNYGNMKMMLTCPQKNDAFTVSDTSKGNGALTYPVGLLSEDEIVLAGGWDIRSNRHYLSIGQTWWTSSPQSAGRGASVWYLYSNGDATYLDDCVNWNAGVRPVFNLKAEVLAQGSGTATDPYRISS
;
A
#
# COMPACT_ATOMS: atom_id res chain seq x y z
N MET A 1 1.62 -10.15 -8.60
CA MET A 1 0.46 -10.59 -7.80
C MET A 1 0.90 -10.60 -6.35
N VAL A 2 0.15 -9.91 -5.50
CA VAL A 2 0.51 -9.65 -4.11
C VAL A 2 -0.31 -10.61 -3.24
N THR A 3 0.35 -11.48 -2.47
CA THR A 3 -0.33 -12.50 -1.64
C THR A 3 -0.19 -12.18 -0.16
N THR A 4 -1.25 -12.39 0.60
CA THR A 4 -1.34 -12.06 2.02
C THR A 4 -0.50 -12.96 2.92
N TYR A 5 0.12 -12.38 3.94
CA TYR A 5 0.88 -13.04 4.98
C TYR A 5 0.11 -12.99 6.32
N THR A 6 0.15 -14.08 7.08
CA THR A 6 -0.35 -14.16 8.46
C THR A 6 0.79 -14.65 9.35
N GLN A 7 0.80 -14.36 10.65
CA GLN A 7 1.87 -14.76 11.60
C GLN A 7 2.30 -16.25 11.47
N GLY A 8 1.38 -17.16 11.12
CA GLY A 8 1.68 -18.58 10.86
C GLY A 8 2.52 -18.86 9.61
N ASN A 9 2.76 -17.87 8.73
CA ASN A 9 3.52 -18.02 7.49
C ASN A 9 5.01 -17.72 7.65
N LYS A 10 5.48 -17.15 8.78
CA LYS A 10 6.93 -16.95 8.98
C LYS A 10 7.67 -18.28 8.93
N THR A 11 7.13 -19.29 9.59
CA THR A 11 7.66 -20.67 9.62
C THR A 11 7.48 -21.43 8.31
N ASN A 12 6.55 -20.99 7.44
CA ASN A 12 6.24 -21.67 6.18
C ASN A 12 6.95 -21.05 4.97
N ILE A 13 7.58 -19.89 5.16
CA ILE A 13 8.26 -19.16 4.11
C ILE A 13 9.75 -19.08 4.47
N VAL A 14 10.08 -18.44 5.60
CA VAL A 14 11.46 -18.11 5.93
C VAL A 14 12.28 -19.37 6.25
N GLY A 15 13.42 -19.54 5.59
CA GLY A 15 14.29 -20.71 5.75
C GLY A 15 13.66 -22.02 5.27
N THR A 16 12.62 -21.95 4.44
CA THR A 16 11.96 -23.12 3.84
C THR A 16 12.18 -23.16 2.34
N THR A 17 11.81 -24.26 1.67
CA THR A 17 11.82 -24.35 0.21
C THR A 17 10.89 -23.33 -0.46
N ASN A 18 9.91 -22.76 0.24
CA ASN A 18 8.97 -21.80 -0.34
C ASN A 18 9.59 -20.43 -0.61
N GLU A 19 10.72 -20.10 0.03
CA GLU A 19 11.48 -18.87 -0.25
C GLU A 19 11.87 -18.74 -1.73
N GLN A 20 12.08 -19.88 -2.42
CA GLN A 20 12.46 -19.89 -3.83
C GLN A 20 11.42 -19.25 -4.75
N TYR A 21 10.15 -19.15 -4.31
CA TYR A 21 9.05 -18.59 -5.08
C TYR A 21 8.91 -17.08 -4.93
N LEU A 22 9.61 -16.47 -3.97
CA LEU A 22 9.51 -15.04 -3.69
C LEU A 22 10.36 -14.21 -4.65
N ALA A 23 9.84 -13.05 -5.02
CA ALA A 23 10.56 -12.03 -5.75
C ALA A 23 10.92 -10.86 -4.83
N ASP A 24 12.15 -10.37 -4.95
CA ASP A 24 12.60 -9.12 -4.32
C ASP A 24 12.15 -7.91 -5.16
N ASN A 25 10.85 -7.77 -5.34
CA ASN A 25 10.22 -6.65 -6.04
C ASN A 25 9.94 -5.50 -5.06
N ILE A 26 9.92 -4.28 -5.58
CA ILE A 26 9.67 -3.06 -4.81
C ILE A 26 8.27 -3.08 -4.17
N PHE A 27 8.22 -2.79 -2.87
CA PHE A 27 7.01 -2.33 -2.20
C PHE A 27 7.06 -0.81 -2.05
N CYS A 28 6.04 -0.11 -2.54
CA CYS A 28 6.03 1.35 -2.57
C CYS A 28 5.07 1.93 -1.55
N ASN A 29 5.57 2.71 -0.59
CA ASN A 29 4.68 3.41 0.35
C ASN A 29 4.21 4.78 -0.17
N ASP A 30 4.79 5.27 -1.27
CA ASP A 30 4.52 6.55 -1.92
C ASP A 30 4.32 7.73 -0.95
N ARG A 31 5.43 8.32 -0.48
CA ARG A 31 5.39 9.56 0.32
C ARG A 31 5.46 10.82 -0.54
N SER A 32 4.88 10.78 -1.74
CA SER A 32 4.74 11.98 -2.57
C SER A 32 4.01 13.08 -1.83
N ILE A 33 4.60 14.27 -1.79
CA ILE A 33 4.00 15.43 -1.14
C ILE A 33 2.82 15.90 -1.98
N SER A 34 1.73 16.21 -1.29
CA SER A 34 0.52 16.75 -1.90
C SER A 34 0.79 18.06 -2.62
N ILE A 35 0.28 18.19 -3.85
CA ILE A 35 0.33 19.47 -4.58
C ILE A 35 -0.60 20.52 -3.95
N TYR A 36 -1.57 20.11 -3.13
CA TYR A 36 -2.56 20.98 -2.49
C TYR A 36 -1.98 21.89 -1.43
N THR A 37 -2.45 23.13 -1.44
CA THR A 37 -2.19 24.15 -0.40
C THR A 37 -3.48 24.60 0.28
N ASP A 38 -4.63 24.40 -0.35
CA ASP A 38 -5.93 24.85 0.13
C ASP A 38 -6.54 23.82 1.10
N THR A 39 -6.06 23.89 2.34
CA THR A 39 -6.76 23.35 3.50
C THR A 39 -7.46 24.52 4.17
N SER A 40 -8.61 24.31 4.81
CA SER A 40 -9.31 25.36 5.58
C SER A 40 -8.39 26.09 6.57
N ASP A 41 -7.30 25.45 6.97
CA ASP A 41 -6.35 25.94 7.97
C ASP A 41 -4.99 26.34 7.34
N ASN A 42 -4.80 26.22 6.02
CA ASN A 42 -3.54 26.47 5.28
C ASN A 42 -2.29 25.88 5.96
N THR A 43 -2.41 24.70 6.56
CA THR A 43 -1.35 24.11 7.40
C THR A 43 -0.36 23.26 6.62
N ASN A 44 -0.60 22.95 5.34
CA ASN A 44 0.33 22.12 4.56
C ASN A 44 1.59 22.90 4.16
N THR A 45 2.62 22.82 5.00
CA THR A 45 3.92 23.47 4.81
C THR A 45 4.87 22.69 3.87
N LYS A 46 4.49 21.47 3.46
CA LYS A 46 5.20 20.62 2.49
C LYS A 46 6.67 20.26 2.79
N PRO A 47 7.14 20.12 4.04
CA PRO A 47 8.51 19.69 4.30
C PRO A 47 8.70 18.19 4.02
N GLY A 48 7.71 17.34 4.32
CA GLY A 48 7.85 15.89 4.24
C GLY A 48 8.68 15.28 5.39
N TYR A 49 9.03 16.06 6.41
CA TYR A 49 9.79 15.64 7.59
C TYR A 49 9.52 16.55 8.80
N GLY A 50 9.90 16.06 9.99
CA GLY A 50 9.77 16.80 11.24
C GLY A 50 8.33 16.92 11.72
N THR A 51 8.05 17.94 12.53
CA THR A 51 6.73 18.21 13.13
C THR A 51 5.89 19.22 12.34
N ASN A 52 6.45 19.72 11.24
CA ASN A 52 5.78 20.67 10.37
C ASN A 52 4.74 19.92 9.52
N SER A 53 3.57 20.54 9.37
CA SER A 53 2.44 19.85 8.74
C SER A 53 2.70 19.59 7.25
N THR A 54 2.51 18.34 6.85
CA THR A 54 2.67 17.82 5.50
C THR A 54 1.44 17.00 5.15
N LEU A 55 0.79 17.34 4.05
CA LEU A 55 -0.13 16.43 3.38
C LEU A 55 0.62 15.64 2.32
N TYR A 56 0.35 14.34 2.26
CA TYR A 56 0.82 13.49 1.18
C TYR A 56 -0.23 13.40 0.07
N ARG A 57 0.10 12.76 -1.05
CA ARG A 57 -0.77 12.69 -2.23
C ARG A 57 -2.20 12.29 -1.86
N TRP A 58 -2.34 11.23 -1.06
CA TRP A 58 -3.64 10.74 -0.62
C TRP A 58 -4.27 11.56 0.53
N GLY A 59 -3.80 12.77 0.84
CA GLY A 59 -4.30 13.59 1.96
C GLY A 59 -5.83 13.77 2.00
N PHE A 60 -6.48 13.73 0.84
CA PHE A 60 -7.92 13.94 0.63
C PHE A 60 -8.65 12.71 0.07
N GLY A 61 -7.95 11.59 -0.04
CA GLY A 61 -8.49 10.31 -0.51
C GLY A 61 -8.70 10.18 -2.00
N PRO A 62 -8.99 8.95 -2.46
CA PRO A 62 -9.22 8.67 -3.87
C PRO A 62 -10.43 9.38 -4.48
N GLN A 63 -11.49 9.54 -3.69
CA GLN A 63 -12.81 9.99 -4.16
C GLN A 63 -12.78 11.44 -4.64
N ARG A 64 -11.84 12.24 -4.11
CA ARG A 64 -11.66 13.64 -4.49
C ARG A 64 -10.83 13.78 -5.77
N GLY A 65 -10.76 12.76 -6.63
CA GLY A 65 -9.77 12.58 -7.71
C GLY A 65 -9.57 13.69 -8.76
N THR A 66 -10.61 14.39 -9.25
CA THR A 66 -10.47 15.25 -10.47
C THR A 66 -9.65 16.50 -10.25
N ASN A 67 -9.99 17.29 -9.23
CA ASN A 67 -9.22 18.47 -8.86
C ASN A 67 -8.09 18.12 -7.89
N TYR A 68 -8.08 16.84 -7.45
CA TYR A 68 -7.33 16.07 -6.47
C TYR A 68 -5.93 15.53 -6.81
N GLY A 69 -5.56 15.46 -8.11
CA GLY A 69 -4.30 14.81 -8.52
C GLY A 69 -4.24 13.30 -8.22
N ASN A 70 -5.30 12.76 -7.61
CA ASN A 70 -5.43 11.39 -7.15
C ASN A 70 -6.05 10.47 -8.22
N MET A 71 -6.31 10.99 -9.42
CA MET A 71 -6.79 10.21 -10.57
C MET A 71 -5.74 9.33 -11.24
N LYS A 72 -4.46 9.54 -10.96
CA LYS A 72 -3.38 8.76 -11.56
C LYS A 72 -2.81 7.79 -10.54
N MET A 73 -2.98 6.50 -10.80
CA MET A 73 -2.36 5.45 -10.00
C MET A 73 -0.85 5.41 -10.25
N MET A 74 -0.08 5.30 -9.17
CA MET A 74 1.37 5.24 -9.19
C MET A 74 1.86 3.98 -8.48
N LEU A 75 2.22 2.97 -9.26
CA LEU A 75 2.86 1.74 -8.75
C LEU A 75 4.38 1.85 -8.70
N THR A 76 4.91 3.08 -8.75
CA THR A 76 6.34 3.40 -8.77
C THR A 76 6.63 4.44 -7.72
N CYS A 77 7.76 4.30 -7.03
CA CYS A 77 8.18 5.29 -6.05
C CYS A 77 8.99 6.42 -6.69
N PRO A 78 8.60 7.69 -6.49
CA PRO A 78 9.41 8.81 -6.96
C PRO A 78 10.74 8.93 -6.21
N GLN A 79 10.77 8.50 -4.96
CA GLN A 79 11.95 8.51 -4.12
C GLN A 79 12.42 7.09 -3.81
N LYS A 80 13.73 6.87 -3.88
CA LYS A 80 14.32 5.54 -3.66
C LYS A 80 14.18 5.06 -2.22
N ASN A 81 14.22 5.97 -1.24
CA ASN A 81 13.99 5.69 0.18
C ASN A 81 12.61 5.05 0.46
N ASP A 82 11.66 5.21 -0.45
CA ASP A 82 10.29 4.68 -0.38
C ASP A 82 10.09 3.37 -1.15
N ALA A 83 11.11 2.95 -1.91
CA ALA A 83 11.10 1.73 -2.70
C ALA A 83 11.69 0.56 -1.90
N PHE A 84 10.86 -0.07 -1.06
CA PHE A 84 11.32 -1.10 -0.13
C PHE A 84 11.66 -2.42 -0.83
N THR A 85 12.88 -2.90 -0.58
CA THR A 85 13.44 -4.16 -1.10
C THR A 85 14.35 -4.79 -0.05
N VAL A 86 14.74 -6.05 -0.24
CA VAL A 86 15.68 -6.76 0.64
C VAL A 86 17.12 -6.50 0.21
N SER A 87 17.43 -6.77 -1.05
CA SER A 87 18.80 -6.81 -1.56
C SER A 87 19.03 -5.85 -2.73
N ASP A 88 17.98 -5.51 -3.49
CA ASP A 88 18.09 -4.54 -4.59
C ASP A 88 18.31 -3.12 -4.03
N THR A 89 19.57 -2.67 -4.09
CA THR A 89 19.98 -1.28 -3.77
C THR A 89 20.19 -0.44 -5.02
N SER A 90 19.89 -0.95 -6.22
CA SER A 90 19.96 -0.19 -7.48
C SER A 90 18.65 0.57 -7.69
N LYS A 91 17.53 -0.15 -7.69
CA LYS A 91 16.17 0.40 -7.85
C LYS A 91 15.44 0.59 -6.52
N GLY A 92 15.76 -0.23 -5.51
CA GLY A 92 15.17 -0.16 -4.18
C GLY A 92 16.11 0.40 -3.10
N ASN A 93 15.65 0.38 -1.85
CA ASN A 93 16.39 0.89 -0.69
C ASN A 93 17.13 -0.19 0.12
N GLY A 94 16.90 -1.49 -0.13
CA GLY A 94 17.54 -2.59 0.61
C GLY A 94 17.26 -2.60 2.12
N ALA A 95 16.16 -1.96 2.57
CA ALA A 95 15.87 -1.78 3.99
C ALA A 95 15.11 -2.97 4.63
N LEU A 96 14.53 -3.85 3.83
CA LEU A 96 13.74 -4.97 4.35
C LEU A 96 14.62 -6.15 4.75
N THR A 97 14.31 -6.76 5.89
CA THR A 97 14.91 -8.06 6.28
C THR A 97 14.32 -9.23 5.48
N TYR A 98 13.05 -9.12 5.07
CA TYR A 98 12.31 -10.13 4.31
C TYR A 98 11.53 -9.45 3.17
N PRO A 99 11.26 -10.12 2.03
CA PRO A 99 10.56 -9.51 0.90
C PRO A 99 9.04 -9.43 1.17
N VAL A 100 8.69 -8.78 2.27
CA VAL A 100 7.35 -8.59 2.80
C VAL A 100 7.12 -7.10 2.98
N GLY A 101 6.08 -6.58 2.33
CA GLY A 101 5.65 -5.19 2.46
C GLY A 101 4.19 -5.09 2.89
N LEU A 102 3.61 -3.90 2.68
CA LEU A 102 2.19 -3.61 2.84
C LEU A 102 1.65 -3.09 1.51
N LEU A 103 0.33 -3.21 1.33
CA LEU A 103 -0.35 -2.65 0.17
C LEU A 103 -0.41 -1.13 0.26
N SER A 104 -0.19 -0.45 -0.86
CA SER A 104 -0.41 0.99 -0.99
C SER A 104 -1.87 1.30 -1.30
N GLU A 105 -2.26 2.55 -1.11
CA GLU A 105 -3.60 3.03 -1.44
C GLU A 105 -3.87 2.93 -2.96
N ASP A 106 -2.85 3.03 -3.83
CA ASP A 106 -3.00 2.76 -5.26
C ASP A 106 -3.45 1.32 -5.52
N GLU A 107 -2.91 0.37 -4.77
CA GLU A 107 -3.27 -1.04 -4.91
C GLU A 107 -4.69 -1.30 -4.37
N ILE A 108 -5.11 -0.59 -3.33
CA ILE A 108 -6.49 -0.64 -2.82
C ILE A 108 -7.47 -0.10 -3.86
N VAL A 109 -7.16 1.06 -4.45
CA VAL A 109 -7.94 1.69 -5.51
C VAL A 109 -8.05 0.77 -6.73
N LEU A 110 -6.93 0.19 -7.18
CA LEU A 110 -6.91 -0.75 -8.31
C LEU A 110 -7.69 -2.03 -8.04
N ALA A 111 -7.77 -2.45 -6.76
CA ALA A 111 -8.63 -3.56 -6.36
C ALA A 111 -10.13 -3.21 -6.40
N GLY A 112 -10.48 -1.93 -6.51
CA GLY A 112 -11.86 -1.43 -6.56
C GLY A 112 -12.23 -0.48 -5.41
N GLY A 113 -11.34 -0.22 -4.45
CA GLY A 113 -11.60 0.62 -3.27
C GLY A 113 -11.66 2.13 -3.54
N TRP A 114 -12.12 2.56 -4.71
CA TRP A 114 -12.13 3.97 -5.11
C TRP A 114 -13.20 4.82 -4.41
N ASP A 115 -14.29 4.21 -3.92
CA ASP A 115 -15.44 4.92 -3.35
C ASP A 115 -16.07 4.06 -2.23
N ILE A 116 -16.75 4.68 -1.26
CA ILE A 116 -17.45 3.97 -0.17
C ILE A 116 -18.52 3.01 -0.71
N ARG A 117 -19.10 3.32 -1.88
CA ARG A 117 -20.04 2.47 -2.61
C ARG A 117 -19.35 1.28 -3.28
N SER A 118 -18.03 1.33 -3.40
CA SER A 118 -17.18 0.29 -4.00
C SER A 118 -16.49 -0.56 -2.94
N ASN A 119 -17.13 -0.80 -1.79
CA ASN A 119 -16.57 -1.56 -0.68
C ASN A 119 -16.56 -3.09 -0.86
N ARG A 120 -16.95 -3.60 -2.04
CA ARG A 120 -16.99 -5.03 -2.37
C ARG A 120 -15.87 -5.40 -3.34
N HIS A 121 -14.69 -5.65 -2.80
CA HIS A 121 -13.52 -6.11 -3.55
C HIS A 121 -12.78 -7.22 -2.81
N TYR A 122 -11.81 -7.88 -3.46
CA TYR A 122 -11.13 -9.06 -2.91
C TYR A 122 -10.28 -8.77 -1.65
N LEU A 123 -10.02 -7.48 -1.36
CA LEU A 123 -9.34 -7.05 -0.14
C LEU A 123 -10.31 -6.81 1.03
N SER A 124 -11.62 -6.74 0.78
CA SER A 124 -12.68 -6.61 1.79
C SER A 124 -12.88 -7.92 2.54
N ILE A 125 -12.12 -8.10 3.62
CA ILE A 125 -12.04 -9.37 4.36
C ILE A 125 -12.70 -9.35 5.75
N GLY A 126 -13.47 -8.32 6.09
CA GLY A 126 -14.12 -8.25 7.41
C GLY A 126 -13.20 -7.79 8.55
N GLN A 127 -11.99 -7.32 8.27
CA GLN A 127 -11.03 -6.81 9.26
C GLN A 127 -10.52 -5.44 8.85
N THR A 128 -10.28 -4.57 9.85
CA THR A 128 -9.64 -3.28 9.61
C THR A 128 -8.12 -3.37 9.67
N TRP A 129 -7.41 -2.82 8.68
CA TRP A 129 -5.95 -2.86 8.63
C TRP A 129 -5.33 -1.66 7.90
N TRP A 130 -4.14 -1.26 8.32
CA TRP A 130 -3.36 -0.15 7.77
C TRP A 130 -2.70 -0.50 6.43
N THR A 131 -2.74 0.45 5.49
CA THR A 131 -1.96 0.45 4.24
C THR A 131 -0.58 1.07 4.48
N SER A 132 0.32 1.02 3.48
CA SER A 132 1.58 1.75 3.53
C SER A 132 1.46 3.23 3.20
N SER A 133 0.35 3.68 2.63
CA SER A 133 0.23 5.03 2.08
C SER A 133 -0.06 6.07 3.17
N PRO A 134 0.79 7.09 3.34
CA PRO A 134 0.54 8.13 4.31
C PRO A 134 -0.54 9.09 3.83
N GLN A 135 -1.22 9.71 4.80
CA GLN A 135 -2.23 10.74 4.57
C GLN A 135 -1.68 12.10 4.95
N SER A 136 -1.17 12.22 6.19
CA SER A 136 -0.59 13.45 6.71
C SER A 136 0.48 13.19 7.78
N ALA A 137 1.35 14.17 8.00
CA ALA A 137 2.32 14.21 9.09
C ALA A 137 2.41 15.63 9.67
N GLY A 138 2.87 15.77 10.92
CA GLY A 138 3.00 17.04 11.63
C GLY A 138 3.07 16.84 13.14
N ARG A 139 2.12 17.40 13.90
CA ARG A 139 1.95 17.11 15.34
C ARG A 139 1.43 15.69 15.61
N GLY A 140 0.81 15.07 14.60
CA GLY A 140 0.42 13.68 14.55
C GLY A 140 0.74 13.10 13.18
N ALA A 141 0.55 11.79 13.02
CA ALA A 141 0.69 11.11 11.74
C ALA A 141 -0.56 10.29 11.48
N SER A 142 -0.94 10.21 10.22
CA SER A 142 -2.07 9.45 9.75
C SER A 142 -1.68 8.69 8.49
N VAL A 143 -2.12 7.44 8.39
CA VAL A 143 -1.95 6.58 7.22
C VAL A 143 -3.31 6.03 6.83
N TRP A 144 -3.44 5.64 5.57
CA TRP A 144 -4.67 5.05 5.07
C TRP A 144 -4.90 3.66 5.62
N TYR A 145 -6.16 3.27 5.71
CA TYR A 145 -6.55 1.92 6.12
C TYR A 145 -7.80 1.48 5.37
N LEU A 146 -7.97 0.16 5.30
CA LEU A 146 -9.20 -0.44 4.81
C LEU A 146 -10.05 -0.83 6.02
N TYR A 147 -11.27 -0.32 6.14
CA TYR A 147 -12.22 -0.74 7.18
C TYR A 147 -12.67 -2.18 6.98
N SER A 148 -13.13 -2.80 8.06
CA SER A 148 -13.74 -4.14 8.05
C SER A 148 -14.92 -4.28 7.08
N ASN A 149 -15.66 -3.20 6.81
CA ASN A 149 -16.74 -3.19 5.82
C ASN A 149 -16.27 -2.98 4.37
N GLY A 150 -14.95 -2.90 4.12
CA GLY A 150 -14.34 -2.67 2.81
C GLY A 150 -14.24 -1.20 2.41
N ASP A 151 -14.55 -0.25 3.30
CA ASP A 151 -14.40 1.17 3.01
C ASP A 151 -12.92 1.60 3.10
N ALA A 152 -12.37 2.07 1.98
CA ALA A 152 -11.02 2.62 1.86
C ALA A 152 -11.01 4.16 1.78
N THR A 153 -12.13 4.81 2.11
CA THR A 153 -12.36 6.25 1.88
C THR A 153 -12.34 7.06 3.17
N TYR A 154 -12.37 6.38 4.31
CA TYR A 154 -12.51 6.99 5.61
C TYR A 154 -11.17 7.54 6.13
N LEU A 155 -11.23 8.73 6.74
CA LEU A 155 -10.09 9.64 6.88
C LEU A 155 -9.86 10.19 8.29
N ASP A 156 -10.37 9.54 9.33
CA ASP A 156 -10.52 10.20 10.64
C ASP A 156 -9.50 9.76 11.70
N ASP A 157 -8.67 8.75 11.42
CA ASP A 157 -7.82 8.16 12.46
C ASP A 157 -6.34 8.48 12.30
N CYS A 158 -5.77 8.99 13.39
CA CYS A 158 -4.33 9.03 13.61
C CYS A 158 -3.80 7.60 13.86
N VAL A 159 -2.49 7.39 13.68
CA VAL A 159 -1.82 6.09 13.90
C VAL A 159 -1.83 5.58 15.35
N ASN A 160 -2.55 6.24 16.27
CA ASN A 160 -2.79 5.77 17.64
C ASN A 160 -4.03 4.85 17.75
N TRP A 161 -4.77 4.65 16.67
CA TRP A 161 -5.90 3.72 16.63
C TRP A 161 -5.46 2.25 16.46
N ASN A 162 -6.23 1.33 17.04
CA ASN A 162 -5.92 -0.09 16.98
C ASN A 162 -6.45 -0.70 15.68
N ALA A 163 -5.58 -0.95 14.71
CA ALA A 163 -5.90 -1.74 13.52
C ALA A 163 -4.79 -2.75 13.19
N GLY A 164 -5.15 -3.75 12.38
CA GLY A 164 -4.21 -4.77 11.94
C GLY A 164 -3.22 -4.26 10.90
N VAL A 165 -2.28 -5.12 10.53
CA VAL A 165 -1.47 -4.96 9.32
C VAL A 165 -1.72 -6.16 8.42
N ARG A 166 -1.73 -5.92 7.11
CA ARG A 166 -1.90 -6.97 6.10
C ARG A 166 -0.59 -7.12 5.33
N PRO A 167 0.37 -7.91 5.85
CA PRO A 167 1.63 -8.09 5.17
C PRO A 167 1.44 -8.84 3.86
N VAL A 168 2.27 -8.53 2.90
CA VAL A 168 2.18 -9.10 1.56
C VAL A 168 3.54 -9.39 0.97
N PHE A 169 3.61 -10.40 0.09
CA PHE A 169 4.83 -10.75 -0.64
C PHE A 169 4.59 -10.86 -2.13
N ASN A 170 5.66 -10.65 -2.90
CA ASN A 170 5.66 -10.78 -4.35
C ASN A 170 6.14 -12.17 -4.75
N LEU A 171 5.44 -12.80 -5.71
CA LEU A 171 5.86 -14.05 -6.33
C LEU A 171 6.69 -13.77 -7.59
N LYS A 172 7.66 -14.64 -7.89
CA LYS A 172 8.35 -14.64 -9.19
C LYS A 172 7.34 -14.88 -10.30
N ALA A 173 7.51 -14.19 -11.43
CA ALA A 173 6.58 -14.28 -12.57
C ALA A 173 6.42 -15.73 -13.07
N GLU A 174 7.52 -16.50 -13.07
CA GLU A 174 7.57 -17.91 -13.48
C GLU A 174 6.72 -18.84 -12.60
N VAL A 175 6.40 -18.44 -11.37
CA VAL A 175 5.56 -19.25 -10.45
C VAL A 175 4.11 -19.22 -10.90
N LEU A 176 3.66 -18.11 -11.49
CA LEU A 176 2.30 -17.92 -11.97
C LEU A 176 2.20 -18.18 -13.48
N ALA A 177 2.75 -19.32 -13.93
CA ALA A 177 2.85 -19.64 -15.36
C ALA A 177 1.53 -20.10 -16.00
N GLN A 178 0.45 -20.22 -15.23
CA GLN A 178 -0.88 -20.62 -15.71
C GLN A 178 -1.91 -19.52 -15.50
N GLY A 179 -2.81 -19.34 -16.46
CA GLY A 179 -3.85 -18.31 -16.45
C GLY A 179 -3.37 -16.95 -16.96
N SER A 180 -4.32 -16.12 -17.39
CA SER A 180 -4.10 -14.77 -17.94
C SER A 180 -4.20 -13.64 -16.90
N GLY A 181 -4.63 -13.97 -15.67
CA GLY A 181 -4.88 -12.98 -14.63
C GLY A 181 -6.21 -12.24 -14.77
N THR A 182 -7.09 -12.69 -15.67
CA THR A 182 -8.45 -12.15 -15.78
C THR A 182 -9.36 -12.76 -14.71
N ALA A 183 -10.50 -12.12 -14.43
CA ALA A 183 -11.46 -12.63 -13.45
C ALA A 183 -11.98 -14.03 -13.78
N THR A 184 -12.08 -14.37 -15.08
CA THR A 184 -12.51 -15.69 -15.56
C THR A 184 -11.36 -16.69 -15.72
N ASP A 185 -10.12 -16.22 -15.75
CA ASP A 185 -8.92 -17.03 -15.93
C ASP A 185 -7.77 -16.51 -15.04
N PRO A 186 -7.87 -16.72 -13.71
CA PRO A 186 -6.92 -16.17 -12.74
C PRO A 186 -5.57 -16.88 -12.82
N TYR A 187 -4.51 -16.19 -12.38
CA TYR A 187 -3.18 -16.78 -12.26
C TYR A 187 -3.18 -17.97 -11.29
N ARG A 188 -2.47 -19.05 -11.68
CA ARG A 188 -2.30 -20.28 -10.91
C ARG A 188 -0.84 -20.72 -10.92
N ILE A 189 -0.48 -21.47 -9.88
CA ILE A 189 0.85 -22.05 -9.75
C ILE A 189 1.06 -23.09 -10.86
N SER A 190 2.25 -23.14 -11.47
CA SER A 190 2.63 -24.24 -12.36
C SER A 190 2.58 -25.57 -11.59
N SER A 191 1.83 -26.53 -12.13
CA SER A 191 1.75 -27.92 -11.65
C SER A 191 3.05 -28.67 -11.85
#